data_AF-A0A2W5TV28-F1
#
_entry.id   AF-A0A2W5TV28-F1
#
_cell.length_a   1.000
_cell.length_b   1.000
_cell.length_c   1.000
_cell.angle_alpha   90.00
_cell.angle_beta   90.00
_cell.angle_gamma   90.00
#
_symmetry.space_group_name_H-M   'P 1'
#
loop_
_entity.id
_entity.type
_entity.pdbx_description
1 polymer ?
#
loop_
_entity_poly.entity_id
_entity_poly.type
_entity_poly.pdbx_seq_one_letter_code
_entity_poly.pdbx_strand_id
1 'polypeptide(L)'
;MALLPWAKAFFVTQLFELPIYWFATRSVRVAFFASAMTHPIVWFVFPLLPFPYWVMVALAETFAVSAESVWLHVNGMPKRSAFLWSLAANATSVTFGLIIRATTGWV
;
A
#
# COMPACT_ATOMS: atom_id res chain seq x y z
N MET A 1 -0.21 21.16 -6.23
CA MET A 1 -0.91 21.00 -4.95
C MET A 1 -1.24 19.52 -4.65
N ALA A 2 -0.28 18.61 -4.72
CA ALA A 2 -0.53 17.16 -4.60
C ALA A 2 -0.21 16.57 -3.20
N LEU A 3 0.47 17.33 -2.33
CA LEU A 3 0.93 16.84 -1.03
C LEU A 3 -0.20 16.61 -0.01
N LEU A 4 -1.18 17.51 0.07
CA LEU A 4 -2.29 17.36 1.02
C LEU A 4 -3.21 16.17 0.65
N PRO A 5 -3.63 15.99 -0.62
CA PRO A 5 -4.34 14.78 -1.05
C PRO A 5 -3.55 13.50 -0.78
N TRP A 6 -2.25 13.50 -1.09
CA TRP A 6 -1.36 12.38 -0.79
C TRP A 6 -1.29 12.07 0.70
N ALA A 7 -1.12 13.08 1.55
CA ALA A 7 -1.01 12.88 3.00
C ALA A 7 -2.30 12.30 3.59
N LYS A 8 -3.47 12.74 3.09
CA LYS A 8 -4.76 12.17 3.49
C LYS A 8 -4.90 10.71 3.03
N ALA A 9 -4.57 10.42 1.78
CA ALA A 9 -4.59 9.05 1.26
C ALA A 9 -3.62 8.15 2.03
N PHE A 10 -2.40 8.64 2.28
CA PHE A 10 -1.40 7.93 3.08
C PHE A 10 -1.90 7.63 4.48
N PHE A 11 -2.56 8.58 5.13
CA PHE A 11 -3.17 8.35 6.45
C PHE A 11 -4.23 7.26 6.41
N VAL A 12 -5.08 7.25 5.39
CA VAL A 12 -6.08 6.18 5.18
C VAL A 12 -5.42 4.84 4.91
N THR A 13 -4.38 4.78 4.07
CA THR A 13 -3.59 3.57 3.84
C THR A 13 -2.99 3.05 5.15
N GLN A 14 -2.37 3.91 5.95
CA GLN A 14 -1.83 3.55 7.26
C GLN A 14 -2.91 3.03 8.21
N LEU A 15 -4.12 3.63 8.19
CA LEU A 15 -5.24 3.17 9.03
C LEU A 15 -5.60 1.70 8.76
N PHE A 16 -5.52 1.25 7.51
CA PHE A 16 -5.88 -0.11 7.12
C PHE A 16 -4.70 -1.08 7.16
N GLU A 17 -3.52 -0.67 6.70
CA GLU A 17 -2.38 -1.59 6.53
C GLU A 17 -1.50 -1.71 7.77
N LEU A 18 -1.32 -0.63 8.54
CA LEU A 18 -0.46 -0.65 9.72
C LEU A 18 -0.90 -1.69 10.74
N PRO A 19 -2.20 -1.85 11.08
CA PRO A 19 -2.64 -2.90 12.00
C PRO A 19 -2.33 -4.31 11.48
N ILE A 20 -2.45 -4.53 10.17
CA ILE A 20 -2.19 -5.82 9.52
C ILE A 20 -0.69 -6.15 9.62
N TYR A 21 0.16 -5.21 9.22
CA TYR A 21 1.60 -5.41 9.30
C TYR A 21 2.12 -5.47 10.73
N TRP A 22 1.53 -4.72 11.65
CA TRP A 22 1.85 -4.81 13.06
C TRP A 22 1.47 -6.17 13.63
N PHE A 23 0.32 -6.73 13.27
CA PHE A 23 -0.06 -8.08 13.69
C PHE A 23 0.92 -9.14 13.16
N ALA A 24 1.37 -8.99 11.92
CA ALA A 24 2.31 -9.90 11.26
C ALA A 24 3.73 -9.86 11.85
N THR A 25 4.22 -8.66 12.20
CA THR A 25 5.64 -8.43 12.56
C THR A 25 5.86 -8.14 14.04
N ARG A 26 4.81 -7.74 14.76
CA ARG A 26 4.84 -7.18 16.12
C ARG A 26 5.77 -5.96 16.27
N SER A 27 6.13 -5.31 15.17
CA SER A 27 7.00 -4.14 15.14
C SER A 27 6.30 -2.98 14.44
N VAL A 28 5.98 -1.93 15.21
CA VAL A 28 5.36 -0.70 14.67
C VAL A 28 6.25 -0.06 13.62
N ARG A 29 7.57 -0.07 13.83
CA ARG A 29 8.54 0.46 12.86
C ARG A 29 8.47 -0.29 11.54
N VAL A 30 8.56 -1.62 11.56
CA VAL A 30 8.52 -2.42 10.34
C VAL A 30 7.16 -2.26 9.64
N ALA A 31 6.07 -2.24 10.42
CA ALA A 31 4.72 -2.08 9.92
C ALA A 31 4.48 -0.74 9.22
N PHE A 32 4.86 0.37 9.86
CA PHE A 32 4.72 1.71 9.29
C PHE A 32 5.54 1.85 8.01
N PHE A 33 6.81 1.41 8.05
CA PHE A 33 7.70 1.58 6.91
C PHE A 33 7.37 0.68 5.72
N ALA A 34 6.61 -0.40 5.91
CA ALA A 34 6.18 -1.25 4.81
C ALA A 34 5.48 -0.41 3.73
N SER A 35 4.42 0.33 4.07
CA SER A 35 3.74 1.18 3.08
C SER A 35 4.22 2.62 3.02
N ALA A 36 4.94 3.13 4.03
CA ALA A 36 5.53 4.47 3.93
C ALA A 36 6.58 4.59 2.82
N MET A 37 7.28 3.50 2.47
CA MET A 37 8.29 3.52 1.40
C MET A 37 7.68 3.41 -0.01
N THR A 38 6.52 2.75 -0.16
CA THR A 38 5.88 2.48 -1.46
C THR A 38 4.87 3.56 -1.84
N HIS A 39 4.13 4.09 -0.87
CA HIS A 39 3.02 5.01 -1.11
C HIS A 39 3.41 6.31 -1.86
N PRO A 40 4.57 6.95 -1.61
CA PRO A 40 5.02 8.08 -2.43
C PRO A 40 5.20 7.69 -3.91
N ILE A 41 5.75 6.51 -4.18
CA ILE A 41 5.98 6.05 -5.55
C ILE A 41 4.65 5.75 -6.23
N VAL A 42 3.77 5.01 -5.55
CA VAL A 42 2.39 4.73 -6.01
C VAL A 42 1.65 6.01 -6.35
N TRP A 43 1.75 7.04 -5.52
CA TRP A 43 1.00 8.28 -5.71
C TRP A 43 1.60 9.24 -6.74
N PHE A 44 2.92 9.41 -6.75
CA PHE A 44 3.58 10.44 -7.56
C PHE A 44 4.15 9.92 -8.88
N VAL A 45 4.41 8.61 -9.01
CA VAL A 45 5.07 8.03 -10.18
C VAL A 45 4.09 7.28 -11.07
N PHE A 46 3.27 6.39 -10.53
CA PHE A 46 2.36 5.56 -11.35
C PHE A 46 1.35 6.36 -12.18
N PRO A 47 0.74 7.46 -11.67
CA PRO A 47 -0.14 8.30 -12.47
C PRO A 47 0.51 9.00 -13.67
N LEU A 48 1.84 9.02 -13.74
CA LEU A 48 2.58 9.58 -14.88
C LEU A 48 2.79 8.56 -16.01
N LEU A 49 2.49 7.28 -15.76
CA LEU A 49 2.66 6.23 -16.75
C LEU A 49 1.53 6.30 -17.81
N PRO A 50 1.84 6.13 -19.11
CA PRO A 50 0.86 6.25 -20.19
C PRO A 50 0.03 4.96 -20.36
N PHE A 51 -0.51 4.43 -19.27
CA PHE A 51 -1.33 3.21 -19.26
C PHE A 51 -2.80 3.52 -18.95
N PRO A 52 -3.76 2.70 -19.44
CA PRO A 52 -5.15 2.79 -19.00
C PRO A 52 -5.25 2.70 -17.47
N TYR A 53 -6.21 3.41 -16.88
CA TYR A 53 -6.35 3.54 -15.41
C TYR A 53 -6.24 2.19 -14.68
N TRP A 54 -6.98 1.18 -15.10
CA TRP A 54 -6.96 -0.14 -14.46
C TRP A 54 -5.64 -0.90 -14.62
N VAL A 55 -4.96 -0.71 -15.75
CA VAL A 55 -3.62 -1.29 -15.96
C VAL A 55 -2.61 -0.59 -15.05
N MET A 56 -2.68 0.74 -14.96
CA MET A 56 -1.84 1.52 -14.05
C MET A 56 -2.06 1.11 -12.58
N VAL A 57 -3.32 0.96 -12.13
CA VAL A 57 -3.64 0.47 -10.77
C VAL A 57 -3.03 -0.92 -10.55
N ALA A 58 -3.27 -1.87 -11.47
CA ALA A 58 -2.71 -3.23 -11.33
C ALA A 58 -1.18 -3.23 -11.22
N LEU A 59 -0.49 -2.38 -11.99
CA LEU A 59 0.96 -2.24 -11.91
C LEU A 59 1.40 -1.62 -10.57
N ALA A 60 0.68 -0.62 -10.07
CA ALA A 60 0.97 0.04 -8.79
C ALA A 60 0.81 -0.92 -7.61
N GLU A 61 -0.29 -1.68 -7.58
CA GLU A 61 -0.55 -2.71 -6.56
C GLU A 61 0.50 -3.84 -6.62
N THR A 62 0.85 -4.28 -7.84
CA THR A 62 1.89 -5.31 -8.03
C THR A 62 3.24 -4.82 -7.48
N PHE A 63 3.60 -3.56 -7.73
CA PHE A 63 4.79 -2.94 -7.18
C PHE A 63 4.75 -2.88 -5.65
N ALA A 64 3.66 -2.38 -5.07
CA ALA A 64 3.50 -2.23 -3.63
C ALA A 64 3.63 -3.58 -2.93
N VAL A 65 2.86 -4.59 -3.36
CA VAL A 65 2.93 -5.96 -2.81
C VAL A 65 4.33 -6.55 -2.92
N SER A 66 4.99 -6.37 -4.05
CA SER A 66 6.34 -6.92 -4.27
C SER A 66 7.36 -6.24 -3.34
N ALA A 67 7.40 -4.91 -3.33
CA ALA A 67 8.35 -4.13 -2.53
C ALA A 67 8.13 -4.36 -1.03
N GLU A 68 6.88 -4.32 -0.58
CA GLU A 68 6.50 -4.57 0.81
C GLU A 68 6.81 -5.99 1.25
N SER A 69 6.57 -7.00 0.40
CA SER A 69 6.97 -8.38 0.72
C SER A 69 8.48 -8.52 0.88
N VAL A 70 9.29 -7.82 0.06
CA VAL A 70 10.75 -7.81 0.22
C VAL A 70 11.11 -7.15 1.54
N TRP A 71 10.52 -5.99 1.87
CA TRP A 71 10.74 -5.31 3.15
C TRP A 71 10.43 -6.19 4.36
N LEU A 72 9.28 -6.85 4.35
CA LEU A 72 8.90 -7.79 5.41
C LEU A 72 9.89 -8.96 5.49
N HIS A 73 10.31 -9.50 4.34
CA HIS A 73 11.26 -10.60 4.30
C HIS A 73 12.64 -10.23 4.85
N VAL A 74 13.19 -9.08 4.46
CA VAL A 74 14.49 -8.61 4.97
C VAL A 74 14.43 -8.27 6.47
N ASN A 75 13.25 -8.00 7.00
CA ASN A 75 13.00 -7.82 8.44
C ASN A 75 12.64 -9.13 9.17
N GLY A 76 12.95 -10.29 8.58
CA GLY A 76 12.93 -11.59 9.26
C GLY A 76 11.69 -12.45 9.02
N MET A 77 10.73 -12.00 8.20
CA MET A 77 9.60 -12.85 7.84
C MET A 77 9.99 -13.90 6.77
N PRO A 78 9.47 -15.14 6.85
CA PRO A 78 9.64 -16.12 5.77
C PRO A 78 9.02 -15.59 4.46
N LYS A 79 9.69 -15.80 3.31
CA LYS A 79 9.27 -15.26 2.00
C LYS A 79 7.79 -15.44 1.69
N ARG A 80 7.27 -16.66 1.86
CA ARG A 80 5.86 -16.98 1.61
C ARG A 80 4.92 -16.20 2.55
N SER A 81 5.27 -16.11 3.83
CA SER A 81 4.49 -15.35 4.82
C SER A 81 4.52 -13.85 4.49
N ALA A 82 5.70 -13.30 4.21
CA ALA A 82 5.90 -11.91 3.83
C ALA A 82 5.03 -11.51 2.62
N PHE A 83 5.02 -12.35 1.58
CA PHE A 83 4.17 -12.14 0.41
C PHE A 83 2.68 -12.19 0.76
N LEU A 84 2.22 -13.19 1.52
CA LEU A 84 0.80 -13.32 1.87
C LEU A 84 0.30 -12.16 2.74
N TRP A 85 1.12 -11.71 3.71
CA TRP A 85 0.77 -10.55 4.54
C TRP A 85 0.75 -9.25 3.74
N SER A 86 1.70 -9.08 2.82
CA SER A 86 1.71 -7.91 1.95
C SER A 86 0.51 -7.88 1.00
N LEU A 87 0.18 -9.03 0.40
CA LEU A 87 -1.02 -9.18 -0.43
C LEU A 87 -2.29 -8.89 0.37
N ALA A 88 -2.41 -9.41 1.59
CA ALA A 88 -3.58 -9.17 2.45
C ALA A 88 -3.73 -7.69 2.82
N ALA A 89 -2.64 -7.00 3.13
CA ALA A 89 -2.66 -5.58 3.46
C ALA A 89 -3.10 -4.72 2.26
N ASN A 90 -2.48 -4.93 1.09
CA ASN A 90 -2.82 -4.19 -0.14
C ASN A 90 -4.23 -4.50 -0.61
N ALA A 91 -4.65 -5.78 -0.59
CA ALA A 91 -6.03 -6.15 -0.95
C ALA A 91 -7.06 -5.46 -0.02
N THR A 92 -6.72 -5.30 1.26
CA THR A 92 -7.57 -4.57 2.21
C THR A 92 -7.61 -3.08 1.86
N SER A 93 -6.45 -2.43 1.71
CA SER A 93 -6.37 -0.99 1.46
C SER A 93 -6.98 -0.58 0.13
N VAL A 94 -6.71 -1.33 -0.96
CA VAL A 94 -7.31 -1.05 -2.28
C VAL A 94 -8.82 -1.21 -2.25
N THR A 95 -9.33 -2.25 -1.57
CA THR A 95 -10.78 -2.49 -1.45
C THR A 95 -11.45 -1.33 -0.72
N PHE A 96 -10.91 -0.92 0.43
CA PHE A 96 -11.45 0.21 1.17
C PHE A 96 -11.28 1.54 0.42
N GLY A 97 -10.16 1.74 -0.27
CA GLY A 97 -9.94 2.91 -1.12
C GLY A 97 -10.98 3.02 -2.23
N LEU A 98 -11.30 1.91 -2.90
CA LEU A 98 -12.34 1.85 -3.93
C LEU A 98 -13.75 2.09 -3.35
N ILE A 99 -14.05 1.58 -2.15
CA ILE A 99 -15.32 1.83 -1.47
C ILE A 99 -15.45 3.32 -1.11
N ILE A 100 -14.40 3.93 -0.56
CA ILE A 100 -14.36 5.36 -0.24
C ILE A 100 -14.59 6.18 -1.51
N ARG A 101 -13.90 5.84 -2.61
CA ARG A 101 -14.09 6.48 -3.92
C ARG A 101 -15.52 6.37 -4.42
N ALA A 102 -16.11 5.18 -4.35
CA ALA A 102 -17.47 4.94 -4.82
C ALA A 102 -18.54 5.68 -4.01
N THR A 103 -18.31 5.90 -2.71
CA THR A 103 -19.30 6.50 -1.79
C THR A 103 -19.15 8.01 -1.63
N THR A 104 -17.93 8.54 -1.78
CA THR A 104 -17.64 9.96 -1.50
C THR A 104 -17.10 10.72 -2.71
N GLY A 105 -16.70 10.02 -3.78
CA GLY A 105 -15.96 10.62 -4.90
C GLY A 105 -14.54 11.06 -4.54
N TRP A 106 -14.10 10.83 -3.29
CA TRP A 106 -12.76 11.12 -2.81
C TRP A 106 -11.88 9.87 -2.90
N VAL A 107 -10.61 10.09 -3.22
CA VAL A 107 -9.60 9.12 -3.70
C VAL A 107 -9.64 8.91 -5.21
#